data_AF-A0A382VR92-F1
#
_entry.id   AF-A0A382VR92-F1
#
_cell.length_a   1.000
_cell.length_b   1.000
_cell.length_c   1.000
_cell.angle_alpha   90.00
_cell.angle_beta   90.00
_cell.angle_gamma   90.00
#
_symmetry.space_group_name_H-M   'P 1'
#
loop_
_entity.id
_entity.type
_entity.pdbx_description
1 polymer ?
#
loop_
_entity_poly.entity_id
_entity_poly.type
_entity_poly.pdbx_seq_one_letter_code
_entity_poly.pdbx_strand_id
1 'polypeptide(L)'
;MGAIRALSNDDNGEPRWGELMHSESTDDGITCDSIHKTSGVAGFEELLEACVALKVKFLVCEMGLRAAGFGVNTLRDDVPIEQGGLVTFLAD
;
A
#
# COMPACT_ATOMS: atom_id res chain seq x y z
N MET A 1 -7.18 4.29 7.84
CA MET A 1 -5.79 3.85 7.60
C MET A 1 -5.71 3.05 6.30
N GLY A 2 -5.95 3.70 5.16
CA GLY A 2 -5.97 3.03 3.85
C GLY A 2 -4.57 2.61 3.37
N ALA A 3 -3.56 3.44 3.60
CA ALA A 3 -2.19 3.17 3.14
C ALA A 3 -1.57 1.89 3.75
N ILE A 4 -1.79 1.64 5.05
CA ILE A 4 -1.32 0.40 5.69
C ILE A 4 -1.97 -0.82 5.03
N ARG A 5 -3.27 -0.75 4.74
CA ARG A 5 -4.00 -1.82 4.06
C ARG A 5 -3.53 -2.02 2.62
N ALA A 6 -3.15 -0.94 1.92
CA ALA A 6 -2.59 -1.02 0.56
C ALA A 6 -1.32 -1.88 0.50
N LEU A 7 -0.52 -1.86 1.57
CA LEU A 7 0.77 -2.56 1.67
C LEU A 7 0.71 -3.79 2.58
N SER A 8 -0.49 -4.32 2.84
CA SER A 8 -0.69 -5.56 3.60
C SER A 8 -1.28 -6.66 2.73
N ASN A 9 -0.95 -7.90 3.07
CA ASN A 9 -1.57 -9.10 2.52
C ASN A 9 -2.77 -9.53 3.36
N ASP A 10 -3.68 -10.26 2.74
CA ASP A 10 -4.76 -11.00 3.41
C ASP A 10 -4.24 -12.31 4.03
N ASP A 11 -5.16 -13.11 4.58
CA ASP A 11 -4.80 -14.40 5.21
C ASP A 11 -4.32 -15.45 4.19
N ASN A 12 -4.54 -15.23 2.88
CA ASN A 12 -4.07 -16.08 1.79
C ASN A 12 -2.73 -15.62 1.21
N GLY A 13 -2.21 -14.46 1.63
CA GLY A 13 -1.00 -13.86 1.08
C GLY A 13 -1.25 -12.92 -0.09
N GLU A 14 -2.50 -12.61 -0.42
CA GLU A 14 -2.86 -11.74 -1.54
C GLU A 14 -2.91 -10.25 -1.12
N PRO A 15 -2.45 -9.30 -1.96
CA PRO A 15 -2.46 -7.89 -1.62
C PRO A 15 -3.86 -7.31 -1.40
N ARG A 16 -4.04 -6.54 -0.33
CA ARG A 16 -5.36 -6.00 0.08
C ARG A 16 -5.72 -4.64 -0.52
N TRP A 17 -4.86 -4.03 -1.33
CA TRP A 17 -5.14 -2.70 -1.90
C TRP A 17 -6.43 -2.68 -2.74
N GLY A 18 -6.81 -3.81 -3.34
CA GLY A 18 -8.04 -3.95 -4.11
C GLY A 18 -9.31 -3.72 -3.29
N GLU A 19 -9.26 -3.95 -1.97
CA GLU A 19 -10.38 -3.73 -1.03
C GLU A 19 -10.57 -2.25 -0.65
N LEU A 20 -9.67 -1.37 -1.07
CA LEU A 20 -9.74 0.05 -0.72
C LEU A 20 -10.87 0.72 -1.48
N MET A 21 -11.71 1.47 -0.76
CA MET A 21 -12.82 2.20 -1.35
C MET A 21 -12.39 3.58 -1.78
N HIS A 22 -12.88 4.01 -2.94
CA HIS A 22 -12.75 5.39 -3.38
C HIS A 22 -13.46 6.35 -2.40
N SER A 23 -12.90 7.53 -2.15
CA SER A 23 -13.48 8.48 -1.18
C SER A 23 -14.74 9.18 -1.69
N GLU A 24 -14.92 9.25 -3.00
CA GLU A 24 -15.99 10.01 -3.67
C GLU A 24 -16.90 9.13 -4.55
N SER A 25 -16.66 7.81 -4.60
CA SER A 25 -17.50 6.87 -5.34
C SER A 25 -17.66 5.57 -4.54
N THR A 26 -18.54 4.69 -5.02
CA THR A 26 -18.75 3.36 -4.43
C THR A 26 -17.80 2.30 -5.00
N ASP A 27 -16.86 2.72 -5.85
CA ASP A 27 -15.94 1.82 -6.53
C ASP A 27 -14.82 1.38 -5.58
N ASP A 28 -14.43 0.12 -5.72
CA ASP A 28 -13.26 -0.44 -5.04
C ASP A 28 -11.97 -0.20 -5.83
N GLY A 29 -10.84 -0.56 -5.23
CA GLY A 29 -9.52 -0.35 -5.81
C GLY A 29 -9.37 -1.07 -7.15
N ILE A 30 -9.94 -2.26 -7.28
CA ILE A 30 -9.90 -3.06 -8.52
C ILE A 30 -10.65 -2.37 -9.66
N THR A 31 -11.83 -1.82 -9.36
CA THR A 31 -12.66 -1.10 -10.33
C THR A 31 -11.98 0.19 -10.75
N CYS A 32 -11.46 0.97 -9.80
CA CYS A 32 -10.68 2.18 -10.09
C CYS A 32 -9.45 1.85 -10.93
N ASP A 33 -8.68 0.84 -10.59
CA ASP A 33 -7.48 0.41 -11.33
C ASP A 33 -7.81 0.03 -12.79
N SER A 34 -8.91 -0.69 -12.99
CA SER A 34 -9.39 -1.08 -14.33
C SER A 34 -9.77 0.14 -15.19
N ILE A 35 -10.39 1.16 -14.59
CA ILE A 35 -10.74 2.42 -15.28
C ILE A 35 -9.48 3.19 -15.68
N HIS A 36 -8.50 3.29 -14.78
CA HIS A 36 -7.22 3.93 -15.06
C HIS A 36 -6.46 3.23 -16.20
N LYS A 37 -6.36 1.90 -16.14
CA LYS A 37 -5.75 1.08 -17.21
C LYS A 37 -6.43 1.27 -18.56
N THR A 38 -7.76 1.30 -18.59
CA THR A 38 -8.53 1.56 -19.81
C THR A 38 -8.25 2.95 -20.39
N SER A 39 -7.89 3.91 -19.54
CA SER A 39 -7.51 5.28 -19.92
C SER A 39 -6.03 5.43 -20.27
N GLY A 40 -5.27 4.32 -20.34
CA GLY A 40 -3.84 4.32 -20.64
C GLY A 40 -2.93 4.74 -19.48
N VAL A 41 -3.45 4.75 -18.25
CA VAL A 41 -2.67 4.99 -17.03
C VAL A 41 -2.19 3.66 -16.45
N ALA A 42 -0.97 3.63 -15.93
CA ALA A 42 -0.40 2.45 -15.27
C ALA A 42 -1.25 2.00 -14.08
N GLY A 43 -1.27 0.69 -13.84
CA GLY A 43 -2.00 0.10 -12.71
C GLY A 43 -1.33 0.30 -11.35
N PHE A 44 -2.03 0.00 -10.27
CA PHE A 44 -1.49 0.07 -8.90
C PHE A 44 -0.23 -0.78 -8.73
N GLU A 45 -0.28 -2.06 -9.10
CA GLU A 45 0.87 -2.97 -8.98
C GLU A 45 2.05 -2.53 -9.86
N GLU A 46 1.78 -2.06 -11.08
CA GLU A 46 2.80 -1.55 -12.00
C GLU A 46 3.49 -0.30 -11.44
N LEU A 47 2.71 0.63 -10.88
CA LEU A 47 3.24 1.84 -10.25
C LEU A 47 4.04 1.51 -8.98
N LEU A 48 3.56 0.55 -8.18
CA LEU A 48 4.26 0.11 -6.98
C LEU A 48 5.60 -0.57 -7.32
N GLU A 49 5.60 -1.48 -8.31
CA GLU A 49 6.81 -2.12 -8.82
C GLU A 49 7.80 -1.08 -9.37
N ALA A 50 7.31 -0.08 -10.12
CA ALA A 50 8.15 1.01 -10.61
C ALA A 50 8.78 1.81 -9.47
N CYS A 51 8.05 2.10 -8.39
CA CYS A 51 8.62 2.74 -7.20
C CYS A 51 9.73 1.90 -6.56
N VAL A 52 9.54 0.58 -6.45
CA VAL A 52 10.59 -0.32 -5.94
C VAL A 52 11.82 -0.32 -6.87
N ALA A 53 11.62 -0.39 -8.18
CA ALA A 53 12.71 -0.34 -9.16
C ALA A 53 13.50 0.98 -9.11
N LEU A 54 12.81 2.09 -8.83
CA LEU A 54 13.40 3.42 -8.63
C LEU A 54 14.01 3.61 -7.24
N LYS A 55 13.99 2.58 -6.38
CA LYS A 55 14.50 2.60 -5.00
C LYS A 55 13.83 3.66 -4.13
N VAL A 56 12.52 3.86 -4.34
CA VAL A 56 11.70 4.68 -3.44
C VAL A 56 11.72 4.03 -2.05
N LYS A 57 11.89 4.86 -1.02
CA LYS A 57 11.84 4.41 0.36
C LYS A 57 10.40 4.32 0.83
N PHE A 58 9.97 3.13 1.24
CA PHE A 58 8.66 2.89 1.82
C PHE A 58 8.77 2.85 3.34
N LEU A 59 8.06 3.74 4.03
CA LEU A 59 8.06 3.83 5.48
C LEU A 59 6.68 3.52 6.05
N VAL A 60 6.62 2.67 7.07
CA VAL A 60 5.40 2.39 7.82
C VAL A 60 5.57 2.75 9.29
N CYS A 61 4.55 3.38 9.87
CA CYS A 61 4.56 3.72 11.28
C CYS A 61 4.31 2.47 12.14
N GLU A 62 5.24 2.15 13.04
CA GLU A 62 5.12 0.99 13.94
C GLU A 62 3.86 1.07 14.82
N MET A 63 3.62 2.23 15.44
CA MET A 63 2.41 2.48 16.22
C MET A 63 1.16 2.48 15.33
N GLY A 64 1.29 2.90 14.07
CA GLY A 64 0.21 2.85 13.08
C GLY A 64 -0.22 1.43 12.76
N LEU A 65 0.73 0.52 12.57
CA LEU A 65 0.46 -0.91 12.36
C LEU A 65 -0.30 -1.51 13.54
N ARG A 66 0.20 -1.28 14.77
CA ARG A 66 -0.47 -1.77 15.99
C ARG A 66 -1.88 -1.23 16.13
N ALA A 67 -2.07 0.07 15.92
CA ALA A 67 -3.39 0.71 15.99
C ALA A 67 -4.35 0.16 14.93
N ALA A 68 -3.83 -0.26 13.77
CA ALA A 68 -4.61 -0.88 12.70
C ALA A 68 -4.87 -2.37 12.90
N GLY A 69 -4.28 -3.00 13.94
CA GLY A 69 -4.39 -4.44 14.19
C GLY A 69 -3.51 -5.30 13.27
N PHE A 70 -2.50 -4.71 12.62
CA PHE A 70 -1.57 -5.41 11.74
C PHE A 70 -0.23 -5.69 12.41
N GLY A 71 0.38 -6.80 12.02
CA GLY A 71 1.76 -7.12 12.36
C GLY A 71 2.71 -6.77 11.22
N VAL A 72 4.01 -6.84 11.48
CA VAL A 72 5.02 -6.68 10.42
C VAL A 72 4.89 -7.77 9.37
N ASN A 73 4.61 -9.00 9.81
CA ASN A 73 4.50 -10.17 8.96
C ASN A 73 3.23 -10.18 8.08
N THR A 74 2.33 -9.21 8.27
CA THR A 74 1.16 -9.04 7.39
C THR A 74 1.45 -8.06 6.26
N LEU A 75 2.61 -7.39 6.26
CA LEU A 75 3.04 -6.56 5.15
C LEU A 75 3.47 -7.42 3.97
N ARG A 76 3.37 -6.85 2.78
CA ARG A 76 3.87 -7.48 1.56
C ARG A 76 5.38 -7.69 1.63
N ASP A 77 5.87 -8.78 1.03
CA ASP A 77 7.29 -9.15 1.00
C ASP A 77 8.02 -8.67 -0.26
N ASP A 78 7.27 -8.26 -1.28
CA ASP A 78 7.79 -7.72 -2.54
C ASP A 78 8.14 -6.22 -2.47
N VAL A 79 7.75 -5.52 -1.40
CA VAL A 79 8.06 -4.11 -1.16
C VAL A 79 9.04 -3.99 0.02
N PRO A 80 10.19 -3.29 -0.13
CA PRO A 80 11.14 -3.09 0.96
C PRO A 80 10.62 -2.03 1.95
N ILE A 81 9.73 -2.43 2.85
CA ILE A 81 9.09 -1.54 3.82
C ILE A 81 9.93 -1.43 5.09
N GLU A 82 10.34 -0.21 5.43
CA GLU A 82 11.02 0.12 6.69
C GLU A 82 10.00 0.56 7.74
N GLN A 83 10.24 0.17 9.00
CA GLN A 83 9.49 0.72 10.12
C GLN A 83 10.11 2.00 10.63
N GLY A 84 9.28 2.99 10.90
CA GLY A 84 9.70 4.23 11.52
C GLY A 84 8.61 4.86 12.37
N GLY A 85 8.90 6.02 12.91
CA GLY A 85 7.92 6.90 13.53
C GLY A 85 7.98 8.29 12.92
N LEU A 86 7.25 9.23 13.53
CA LEU A 86 7.28 10.64 13.12
C LEU A 86 8.70 11.22 13.12
N VAL A 87 9.53 10.86 14.11
CA VAL A 87 10.91 11.34 14.20
C VAL A 87 11.77 10.78 13.06
N THR A 88 11.61 9.50 12.70
CA THR A 88 12.29 8.89 11.55
C THR A 88 11.92 9.63 10.27
N PHE A 89 10.62 9.90 10.08
CA PHE A 89 10.12 10.63 8.91
C PHE A 89 10.62 12.07 8.85
N LEU A 90 10.72 12.77 9.99
CA LEU A 90 11.20 14.16 10.05
C LEU A 90 12.71 14.28 9.81
N ALA A 91 13.47 13.22 10.08
CA ALA A 91 14.92 13.20 9.94
C ALA A 91 15.42 12.77 8.55
N ASP A 92 14.51 12.29 7.70
CA ASP A 92 14.75 11.87 6.30
C ASP A 92 14.55 13.05 5.33
#